data_AF-A0A9C8ZFJ6-F1
#
_entry.id   AF-A0A9C8ZFJ6-F1
#
_cell.length_a   1.000
_cell.length_b   1.000
_cell.length_c   1.000
_cell.angle_alpha   90.00
_cell.angle_beta   90.00
_cell.angle_gamma   90.00
#
_symmetry.space_group_name_H-M   'P 1'
#
loop_
_entity.id
_entity.type
_entity.pdbx_description
1 polymer ?
#
loop_
_entity_poly.entity_id
_entity_poly.type
_entity_poly.pdbx_seq_one_letter_code
_entity_poly.pdbx_strand_id
1 'polypeptide(L)'
;MQHAAPDDVFSALTSRHRLVDISHHFLSEKGERAVPWRKTRLIPLLLVCREDDFVAYLLERALRQHHHSCSVLNIENQPGPVSIPTSASAPLPSEKENAPEICLLPLTSPGSTLAIPHNKLLMAVPTSLPGVRLAYHHLAQLAEQQSHLTVNIIMLDARSEKQGERYF
;
A
#
# COMPACT_ATOMS: atom_id res chain seq x y z
N MET A 1 -26.60 23.29 45.67
CA MET A 1 -25.27 22.80 45.20
C MET A 1 -25.48 22.14 43.84
N GLN A 2 -24.53 22.36 42.95
CA GLN A 2 -24.61 22.22 41.49
C GLN A 2 -24.65 20.76 40.99
N HIS A 3 -25.21 20.62 39.79
CA HIS A 3 -25.27 19.44 38.91
C HIS A 3 -23.89 18.89 38.49
N ALA A 4 -23.82 17.58 38.29
CA ALA A 4 -23.03 16.96 37.22
C ALA A 4 -23.68 15.62 36.79
N ALA A 5 -23.74 15.38 35.47
CA ALA A 5 -24.57 14.41 34.76
C ALA A 5 -23.94 13.00 34.61
N PRO A 6 -24.74 11.96 34.27
CA PRO A 6 -24.22 10.75 33.64
C PRO A 6 -25.02 10.34 32.40
N ASP A 7 -25.06 11.18 31.34
CA ASP A 7 -25.77 10.85 30.09
C ASP A 7 -24.84 10.49 28.90
N ASP A 8 -23.52 10.56 29.06
CA ASP A 8 -22.58 10.40 27.93
C ASP A 8 -22.17 8.95 27.59
N VAL A 9 -22.47 7.97 28.45
CA VAL A 9 -21.99 6.58 28.25
C VAL A 9 -22.90 5.77 27.31
N PHE A 10 -24.21 6.05 27.32
CA PHE A 10 -25.19 5.33 26.49
C PHE A 10 -25.20 5.76 25.01
N SER A 11 -24.78 7.00 24.73
CA SER A 11 -24.62 7.54 23.37
C SER A 11 -23.44 6.89 22.61
N ALA A 12 -22.36 6.55 23.33
CA ALA A 12 -21.18 5.90 22.74
C ALA A 12 -21.45 4.44 22.31
N LEU A 13 -22.27 3.71 23.07
CA LEU A 13 -22.62 2.31 22.79
C LEU A 13 -23.55 2.17 21.57
N THR A 14 -24.48 3.10 21.38
CA THR A 14 -25.36 3.18 20.20
C THR A 14 -24.60 3.63 18.95
N SER A 15 -23.59 4.50 19.11
CA SER A 15 -22.70 4.92 18.02
C SER A 15 -21.81 3.78 17.51
N ARG A 16 -21.28 2.93 18.40
CA ARG A 16 -20.47 1.76 18.02
C ARG A 16 -21.28 0.69 17.28
N HIS A 17 -22.52 0.42 17.71
CA HIS A 17 -23.43 -0.48 16.99
C HIS A 17 -23.80 0.07 15.62
N ARG A 18 -24.11 1.37 15.53
CA ARG A 18 -24.36 2.04 14.24
C ARG A 18 -23.18 1.95 13.28
N LEU A 19 -21.94 2.07 13.76
CA LEU A 19 -20.74 1.93 12.92
C LEU A 19 -20.55 0.50 12.40
N VAL A 20 -20.87 -0.51 13.21
CA VAL A 20 -20.84 -1.93 12.80
C VAL A 20 -21.92 -2.22 11.76
N ASP A 21 -23.15 -1.72 11.97
CA ASP A 21 -24.26 -1.89 11.03
C ASP A 21 -23.98 -1.17 9.70
N ILE A 22 -23.38 0.02 9.74
CA ILE A 22 -22.91 0.74 8.54
C ILE A 22 -21.81 -0.07 7.83
N SER A 23 -20.84 -0.63 8.57
CA SER A 23 -19.76 -1.44 7.98
C SER A 23 -20.28 -2.69 7.27
N HIS A 24 -21.33 -3.33 7.81
CA HIS A 24 -21.99 -4.46 7.16
C HIS A 24 -22.78 -4.03 5.93
N HIS A 25 -23.38 -2.84 5.94
CA HIS A 25 -24.15 -2.34 4.82
C HIS A 25 -23.26 -2.05 3.58
N PHE A 26 -22.04 -1.55 3.79
CA PHE A 26 -21.06 -1.32 2.71
C PHE A 26 -20.50 -2.61 2.09
N LEU A 27 -20.47 -3.71 2.85
CA LEU A 27 -19.99 -5.01 2.36
C LEU A 27 -21.09 -5.86 1.69
N SER A 28 -22.36 -5.45 1.81
CA SER A 28 -23.52 -6.26 1.40
C SER A 28 -24.21 -5.78 0.12
N GLU A 29 -23.71 -4.76 -0.58
CA GLU A 29 -24.24 -4.42 -1.90
C GLU A 29 -23.71 -5.38 -2.98
N LYS A 30 -24.46 -6.48 -3.09
CA LYS A 30 -24.60 -7.34 -4.26
C LYS A 30 -24.84 -6.52 -5.52
N GLY A 31 -23.75 -6.24 -6.21
CA GLY A 31 -23.73 -5.83 -7.61
C GLY A 31 -22.37 -6.20 -8.17
N GLU A 32 -22.27 -7.38 -8.80
CA GLU A 32 -21.08 -7.82 -9.53
C GLU A 32 -20.84 -6.92 -10.75
N ARG A 33 -20.47 -5.66 -10.52
CA ARG A 33 -19.80 -4.87 -11.55
C ARG A 33 -18.36 -5.35 -11.57
N ALA A 34 -17.94 -5.91 -12.72
CA ALA A 34 -16.56 -6.28 -12.94
C ALA A 34 -15.68 -5.05 -12.66
N VAL A 35 -14.95 -5.12 -11.56
CA VAL A 35 -14.10 -4.04 -11.07
C VAL A 35 -13.11 -3.68 -12.20
N PRO A 36 -13.03 -2.40 -12.66
CA PRO A 36 -12.17 -2.01 -13.79
C PRO A 36 -10.69 -2.32 -13.55
N TRP A 37 -10.30 -2.51 -12.29
CA TRP A 37 -8.98 -2.91 -11.83
C TRP A 37 -8.62 -4.39 -12.03
N ARG A 38 -9.53 -5.25 -12.53
CA ARG A 38 -9.23 -6.68 -12.78
C ARG A 38 -8.05 -6.91 -13.75
N LYS A 39 -7.75 -5.93 -14.60
CA LYS A 39 -6.61 -5.98 -15.54
C LYS A 39 -5.37 -5.23 -15.05
N THR A 40 -5.48 -4.49 -13.95
CA THR A 40 -4.38 -3.68 -13.42
C THR A 40 -3.51 -4.52 -12.51
N ARG A 41 -2.21 -4.55 -12.78
CA ARG A 41 -1.23 -5.27 -11.97
C ARG A 41 -0.78 -4.36 -10.83
N LEU A 42 -1.10 -4.77 -9.60
CA LEU A 42 -0.60 -4.10 -8.39
C LEU A 42 0.83 -4.57 -8.10
N ILE A 43 1.74 -3.63 -7.91
CA ILE A 43 3.12 -3.90 -7.54
C ILE A 43 3.40 -3.17 -6.22
N PRO A 44 3.44 -3.89 -5.09
CA PRO A 44 3.85 -3.33 -3.82
C PRO A 44 5.33 -2.96 -3.87
N LEU A 45 5.63 -1.76 -3.37
CA LEU A 45 6.98 -1.21 -3.25
C LEU A 45 7.20 -0.86 -1.78
N LEU A 46 7.90 -1.74 -1.06
CA LEU A 46 8.30 -1.50 0.32
C LEU A 46 9.50 -0.55 0.35
N LEU A 47 9.26 0.66 0.82
CA LEU A 47 10.25 1.68 1.10
C LEU A 47 10.82 1.44 2.49
N VAL A 48 12.13 1.22 2.59
CA VAL A 48 12.81 1.07 3.88
C VAL A 48 12.84 2.39 4.65
N CYS A 49 12.95 3.51 3.93
CA CYS A 49 12.87 4.86 4.48
C CYS A 49 11.73 5.63 3.80
N ARG A 50 10.95 6.41 4.56
CA ARG A 50 9.82 7.17 4.01
C ARG A 50 10.28 8.29 3.08
N GLU A 51 11.49 8.78 3.31
CA GLU A 51 12.15 9.82 2.53
C GLU A 51 12.48 9.34 1.09
N ASP A 52 12.42 8.03 0.84
CA ASP A 52 12.70 7.42 -0.47
C ASP A 52 11.43 7.24 -1.32
N ASP A 53 10.32 7.92 -0.99
CA ASP A 53 9.06 7.83 -1.75
C ASP A 53 9.19 8.30 -3.21
N PHE A 54 10.16 9.17 -3.49
CA PHE A 54 10.52 9.61 -4.82
C PHE A 54 10.84 8.44 -5.78
N VAL A 55 11.30 7.30 -5.26
CA VAL A 55 11.62 6.10 -6.03
C VAL A 55 10.40 5.56 -6.78
N ALA A 56 9.21 5.64 -6.18
CA ALA A 56 7.98 5.21 -6.82
C ALA A 56 7.70 6.02 -8.10
N TYR A 57 7.92 7.34 -8.05
CA TYR A 57 7.73 8.24 -9.20
C TYR A 57 8.82 8.07 -10.26
N LEU A 58 10.06 7.75 -9.85
CA LEU A 58 11.13 7.41 -10.80
C LEU A 58 10.81 6.12 -11.55
N LEU A 59 10.29 5.10 -10.85
CA LEU A 59 9.85 3.84 -11.47
C LEU A 59 8.65 4.06 -12.40
N GLU A 60 7.66 4.84 -12.00
CA GLU A 60 6.52 5.21 -12.85
C GLU A 60 7.01 5.88 -14.14
N ARG A 61 7.92 6.84 -14.04
CA ARG A 61 8.50 7.54 -15.18
C ARG A 61 9.25 6.57 -16.11
N ALA A 62 10.07 5.68 -15.55
CA ALA A 62 10.79 4.67 -16.33
C ALA A 62 9.82 3.71 -17.05
N LEU A 63 8.78 3.23 -16.37
CA LEU A 63 7.76 2.36 -16.97
C LEU A 63 7.01 3.06 -18.12
N ARG A 64 6.66 4.34 -17.96
CA ARG A 64 6.04 5.15 -19.02
C ARG A 64 6.97 5.35 -20.22
N GLN A 65 8.26 5.52 -20.00
CA GLN A 65 9.27 5.59 -21.06
C GLN A 65 9.36 4.28 -21.86
N HIS A 66 9.05 3.15 -21.23
CA HIS A 66 8.93 1.84 -21.88
C HIS A 66 7.50 1.52 -22.36
N HIS A 67 6.67 2.54 -22.57
CA HIS A 67 5.29 2.42 -23.09
C HIS A 67 4.31 1.64 -22.20
N HIS A 68 4.61 1.46 -20.91
CA HIS A 68 3.66 0.92 -19.95
C HIS A 68 2.76 2.02 -19.39
N SER A 69 1.46 1.74 -19.31
CA SER A 69 0.52 2.60 -18.58
C SER A 69 0.68 2.36 -17.08
N CYS A 70 1.31 3.30 -16.39
CA CYS A 70 1.64 3.19 -14.97
C CYS A 70 1.12 4.39 -14.17
N SER A 71 0.71 4.13 -12.93
CA SER A 71 0.34 5.15 -11.93
C SER A 71 0.88 4.78 -10.54
N VAL A 72 1.16 5.78 -9.70
CA VAL A 72 1.52 5.60 -8.28
C VAL A 72 0.29 5.84 -7.40
N LEU A 73 -0.09 4.87 -6.58
CA LEU A 73 -1.19 5.00 -5.62
C LEU A 73 -0.63 5.08 -4.20
N ASN A 74 -0.68 6.27 -3.61
CA ASN A 74 -0.26 6.48 -2.23
C ASN A 74 -1.40 6.12 -1.26
N ILE A 75 -1.26 5.00 -0.56
CA ILE A 75 -2.28 4.47 0.36
C ILE A 75 -2.01 4.89 1.82
N GLU A 76 -0.74 5.12 2.20
CA GLU A 76 -0.37 5.42 3.60
C GLU A 76 -0.61 6.89 4.00
N ASN A 77 -0.66 7.82 3.04
CA ASN A 77 -0.97 9.23 3.31
C ASN A 77 -2.47 9.55 3.30
N GLN A 78 -3.36 8.56 3.14
CA GLN A 78 -4.81 8.81 3.17
C GLN A 78 -5.36 8.64 4.60
N PRO A 79 -6.01 9.66 5.18
CA PRO A 79 -6.72 9.51 6.45
C PRO A 79 -7.99 8.68 6.23
N GLY A 80 -7.91 7.38 6.48
CA GLY A 80 -9.03 6.44 6.38
C GLY A 80 -8.59 4.99 6.54
N PRO A 81 -9.50 4.03 6.78
CA PRO A 81 -9.16 2.61 6.74
C PRO A 81 -8.49 2.31 5.40
N VAL A 82 -7.35 1.60 5.44
CA VAL A 82 -6.53 1.20 4.28
C VAL A 82 -7.43 0.58 3.23
N SER A 83 -7.92 1.44 2.36
CA SER A 83 -8.74 1.07 1.24
C SER A 83 -7.73 0.81 0.14
N ILE A 84 -7.21 -0.42 0.07
CA ILE A 84 -6.97 -1.00 -1.25
C ILE A 84 -8.24 -0.61 -2.03
N PRO A 85 -8.19 0.09 -3.17
CA PRO A 85 -9.36 0.69 -3.79
C PRO A 85 -10.33 -0.42 -4.17
N THR A 86 -11.14 -0.80 -3.20
CA THR A 86 -12.20 -1.78 -3.28
C THR A 86 -13.45 -0.94 -3.39
N SER A 87 -13.50 -0.18 -4.49
CA SER A 87 -14.59 0.70 -4.88
C SER A 87 -14.85 1.92 -3.99
N ALA A 88 -15.15 3.04 -4.68
CA ALA A 88 -15.94 4.18 -4.22
C ALA A 88 -15.33 5.16 -3.17
N SER A 89 -14.34 5.98 -3.57
CA SER A 89 -14.31 7.41 -3.12
C SER A 89 -13.39 8.36 -3.90
N ALA A 90 -12.75 7.96 -4.99
CA ALA A 90 -12.13 8.92 -5.91
C ALA A 90 -13.21 9.51 -6.84
N PRO A 91 -13.20 10.83 -7.14
CA PRO A 91 -14.08 11.38 -8.16
C PRO A 91 -13.84 10.60 -9.44
N LEU A 92 -14.88 9.94 -9.96
CA LEU A 92 -14.86 9.17 -11.19
C LEU A 92 -14.27 10.06 -12.29
N PRO A 93 -13.05 9.81 -12.80
CA PRO A 93 -12.77 10.24 -14.15
C PRO A 93 -13.79 9.55 -15.04
N SER A 94 -14.32 10.30 -16.01
CA SER A 94 -15.24 9.82 -17.05
C SER A 94 -14.97 8.35 -17.43
N GLU A 95 -16.03 7.55 -17.61
CA GLU A 95 -16.06 6.10 -17.92
C GLU A 95 -15.25 5.63 -19.15
N LYS A 96 -14.34 6.46 -19.68
CA LYS A 96 -13.40 6.16 -20.77
C LYS A 96 -11.93 6.23 -20.35
N GLU A 97 -11.60 6.50 -19.10
CA GLU A 97 -10.20 6.50 -18.67
C GLU A 97 -9.76 5.06 -18.39
N ASN A 98 -9.08 4.45 -19.36
CA ASN A 98 -8.50 3.12 -19.25
C ASN A 98 -7.66 3.06 -17.96
N ALA A 99 -8.07 2.21 -17.02
CA ALA A 99 -7.28 1.94 -15.82
C ALA A 99 -5.84 1.58 -16.23
N PRO A 100 -4.82 2.06 -15.50
CA PRO A 100 -3.45 1.79 -15.87
C PRO A 100 -3.17 0.28 -15.84
N GLU A 101 -2.23 -0.14 -16.68
CA GLU A 101 -1.78 -1.53 -16.72
C GLU A 101 -1.07 -1.90 -15.40
N ILE A 102 -0.33 -0.95 -14.83
CA ILE A 102 0.48 -1.12 -13.63
C ILE A 102 0.14 -0.04 -12.60
N CYS A 103 -0.05 -0.45 -11.35
CA CYS A 103 -0.12 0.47 -10.21
C CYS A 103 1.00 0.15 -9.22
N LEU A 104 1.85 1.14 -8.95
CA LEU A 104 2.87 1.08 -7.91
C LEU A 104 2.26 1.50 -6.57
N LEU A 105 2.46 0.68 -5.55
CA LEU A 105 1.96 0.92 -4.20
C LEU A 105 3.15 1.15 -3.25
N PRO A 106 3.64 2.39 -3.08
CA PRO A 106 4.64 2.70 -2.08
C PRO A 106 4.08 2.47 -0.67
N LEU A 107 4.80 1.67 0.11
CA LEU A 107 4.44 1.27 1.47
C LEU A 107 5.68 1.35 2.35
N THR A 108 5.54 1.78 3.59
CA THR A 108 6.66 1.83 4.56
C THR A 108 6.57 0.71 5.59
N SER A 109 5.40 0.08 5.72
CA SER A 109 5.15 -1.00 6.68
C SER A 109 5.09 -2.38 6.01
N PRO A 110 5.87 -3.37 6.46
CA PRO A 110 5.73 -4.77 6.05
C PRO A 110 4.32 -5.32 6.25
N GLY A 111 3.64 -4.95 7.34
CA GLY A 111 2.25 -5.38 7.59
C GLY A 111 1.28 -4.90 6.51
N SER A 112 1.45 -3.66 6.03
CA SER A 112 0.64 -3.10 4.94
C SER A 112 0.88 -3.81 3.62
N THR A 113 2.12 -4.28 3.38
CA THR A 113 2.42 -5.07 2.17
C THR A 113 1.62 -6.36 2.16
N LEU A 114 1.60 -7.10 3.27
CA LEU A 114 0.96 -8.41 3.38
C LEU A 114 -0.58 -8.35 3.31
N ALA A 115 -1.18 -7.19 3.56
CA ALA A 115 -2.61 -6.98 3.37
C ALA A 115 -3.04 -7.04 1.89
N ILE A 116 -2.09 -6.89 0.96
CA ILE A 116 -2.33 -6.94 -0.48
C ILE A 116 -2.09 -8.38 -0.96
N PRO A 117 -3.00 -9.01 -1.71
CA PRO A 117 -2.77 -10.35 -2.25
C PRO A 117 -1.73 -10.31 -3.37
N HIS A 118 -0.48 -10.64 -3.04
CA HIS A 118 0.64 -10.67 -3.99
C HIS A 118 1.67 -11.73 -3.61
N ASN A 119 2.44 -12.20 -4.59
CA ASN A 119 3.56 -13.12 -4.41
C ASN A 119 4.91 -12.50 -4.79
N LYS A 120 4.92 -11.24 -5.23
CA LYS A 120 6.12 -10.50 -5.62
C LYS A 120 6.10 -9.10 -5.03
N LEU A 121 7.13 -8.76 -4.27
CA LEU A 121 7.34 -7.47 -3.64
C LEU A 121 8.58 -6.82 -4.25
N LEU A 122 8.55 -5.51 -4.48
CA LEU A 122 9.75 -4.70 -4.66
C LEU A 122 10.13 -4.07 -3.33
N MET A 123 11.41 -4.07 -2.98
CA MET A 123 11.92 -3.38 -1.79
C MET A 123 13.00 -2.39 -2.20
N ALA A 124 12.81 -1.12 -1.88
CA ALA A 124 13.79 -0.06 -2.14
C ALA A 124 14.70 0.09 -0.90
N VAL A 125 16.00 -0.16 -1.09
CA VAL A 125 16.98 -0.25 -0.01
C VAL A 125 18.15 0.71 -0.26
N PRO A 126 18.37 1.71 0.61
CA PRO A 126 19.57 2.54 0.56
C PRO A 126 20.84 1.70 0.69
N THR A 127 21.88 2.01 -0.09
CA THR A 127 23.23 1.42 0.05
C THR A 127 24.01 1.91 1.28
N SER A 128 23.31 2.15 2.38
CA SER A 128 23.89 2.49 3.69
C SER A 128 23.73 1.31 4.65
N LEU A 129 24.67 1.15 5.59
CA LEU A 129 24.57 0.10 6.60
C LEU A 129 23.25 0.14 7.40
N PRO A 130 22.75 1.32 7.84
CA PRO A 130 21.44 1.41 8.48
C PRO A 130 20.29 0.95 7.58
N GLY A 131 20.28 1.36 6.30
CA GLY A 131 19.24 0.96 5.33
C GLY A 131 19.22 -0.54 5.10
N VAL A 132 20.39 -1.15 4.92
CA VAL A 132 20.52 -2.61 4.75
C VAL A 132 20.06 -3.35 6.01
N ARG A 133 20.43 -2.89 7.21
CA ARG A 133 19.97 -3.51 8.48
C ARG A 133 18.44 -3.47 8.61
N LEU A 134 17.83 -2.34 8.28
CA LEU A 134 16.38 -2.20 8.28
C LEU A 134 15.72 -3.12 7.23
N ALA A 135 16.32 -3.23 6.04
CA ALA A 135 15.85 -4.16 5.01
C ALA A 135 15.85 -5.61 5.51
N TYR A 136 16.94 -6.08 6.13
CA TYR A 136 16.99 -7.42 6.73
C TYR A 136 15.95 -7.62 7.83
N HIS A 137 15.69 -6.61 8.66
CA HIS A 137 14.63 -6.66 9.66
C HIS A 137 13.25 -6.82 9.01
N HIS A 138 12.95 -6.05 7.96
CA HIS A 138 11.69 -6.16 7.21
C HIS A 138 11.55 -7.52 6.52
N LEU A 139 12.64 -8.03 5.92
CA LEU A 139 12.67 -9.35 5.29
C LEU A 139 12.37 -10.47 6.30
N ALA A 140 12.94 -10.39 7.51
CA ALA A 140 12.66 -11.36 8.58
C ALA A 140 11.17 -11.37 8.95
N GLN A 141 10.56 -10.19 9.13
CA GLN A 141 9.13 -10.06 9.42
C GLN A 141 8.25 -10.63 8.29
N LEU A 142 8.60 -10.34 7.03
CA LEU A 142 7.89 -10.87 5.88
C LEU A 142 8.01 -12.40 5.77
N ALA A 143 9.19 -12.95 6.05
CA ALA A 143 9.44 -14.40 5.99
C ALA A 143 8.66 -15.17 7.05
N GLU A 144 8.44 -14.59 8.24
CA GLU A 144 7.61 -15.17 9.30
C GLU A 144 6.13 -15.25 8.90
N GLN A 145 5.65 -14.29 8.09
CA GLN A 145 4.23 -14.16 7.77
C GLN A 145 3.85 -14.77 6.41
N GLN A 146 4.77 -14.88 5.46
CA GLN A 146 4.49 -15.41 4.12
C GLN A 146 5.69 -16.16 3.51
N SER A 147 5.62 -17.50 3.49
CA SER A 147 6.71 -18.39 3.05
C SER A 147 7.00 -18.42 1.55
N HIS A 148 6.09 -17.92 0.71
CA HIS A 148 6.21 -17.96 -0.76
C HIS A 148 6.34 -16.57 -1.40
N LEU A 149 6.73 -15.56 -0.63
CA LEU A 149 6.93 -14.20 -1.13
C LEU A 149 8.30 -14.08 -1.83
N THR A 150 8.29 -13.68 -3.10
CA THR A 150 9.52 -13.28 -3.81
C THR A 150 9.77 -11.79 -3.60
N VAL A 151 10.87 -11.44 -2.93
CA VAL A 151 11.28 -10.05 -2.74
C VAL A 151 12.37 -9.70 -3.75
N ASN A 152 12.13 -8.66 -4.55
CA ASN A 152 13.09 -8.11 -5.50
C ASN A 152 13.64 -6.81 -4.91
N ILE A 153 14.95 -6.70 -4.78
CA ILE A 153 15.59 -5.57 -4.10
C ILE A 153 16.10 -4.57 -5.14
N ILE A 154 15.77 -3.30 -4.92
CA ILE A 154 16.31 -2.16 -5.66
C ILE A 154 17.27 -1.43 -4.72
N MET A 155 18.56 -1.51 -5.01
CA MET A 155 19.59 -0.81 -4.24
C MET A 155 19.66 0.66 -4.67
N LEU A 156 19.36 1.58 -3.75
CA LEU A 156 19.41 3.02 -3.98
C LEU A 156 20.83 3.54 -3.73
N ASP A 157 21.24 4.53 -4.53
CA ASP A 157 22.56 5.17 -4.47
C ASP A 157 23.76 4.25 -4.74
N ALA A 158 23.52 3.05 -5.23
CA ALA A 158 24.57 2.14 -5.68
C ALA A 158 25.30 2.75 -6.88
N ARG A 159 26.60 2.99 -6.74
CA ARG A 159 27.45 3.48 -7.85
C ARG A 159 27.82 2.39 -8.84
N SER A 160 27.65 1.13 -8.45
CA SER A 160 27.90 -0.05 -9.27
C SER A 160 27.13 -1.25 -8.71
N GLU A 161 26.84 -2.23 -9.58
CA GLU A 161 26.25 -3.52 -9.19
C GLU A 161 27.07 -4.22 -8.10
N LYS A 162 28.41 -4.24 -8.25
CA LYS A 162 29.36 -4.78 -7.26
C LYS A 162 29.25 -4.17 -5.87
N GLN A 163 28.77 -2.92 -5.76
CA GLN A 163 28.54 -2.29 -4.47
C GLN A 163 27.27 -2.82 -3.81
N GLY A 164 26.22 -3.08 -4.60
CA GLY A 164 24.98 -3.70 -4.14
C GLY A 164 25.19 -5.13 -3.66
N GLU A 165 25.92 -5.95 -4.44
CA GLU A 165 26.25 -7.36 -4.14
C GLU A 165 27.04 -7.55 -2.83
N ARG A 166 27.65 -6.49 -2.29
CA ARG A 166 28.33 -6.60 -0.98
C ARG A 166 27.36 -6.74 0.19
N TYR A 167 26.08 -6.46 -0.03
CA TYR A 167 25.06 -6.43 1.01
C TYR A 167 24.05 -7.59 0.93
N PHE A 168 23.90 -8.21 -0.25
CA PHE A 168 22.96 -9.30 -0.56
C PHE A 168 23.60 -10.27 -1.54
#